data_AF-A0A971PVY9-F1
#
_entry.id   AF-A0A971PVY9-F1
#
_cell.length_a   1.000
_cell.length_b   1.000
_cell.length_c   1.000
_cell.angle_alpha   90.00
_cell.angle_beta   90.00
_cell.angle_gamma   90.00
#
_symmetry.space_group_name_H-M   'P 1'
#
loop_
_entity.id
_entity.type
_entity.pdbx_description
1 polymer ?
#
loop_
_entity_poly.entity_id
_entity_poly.type
_entity_poly.pdbx_seq_one_letter_code
_entity_poly.pdbx_strand_id
1 'polypeptide(L)'
;MSTPTTTRHLIAPTIATGVLMAGYLLLRPYGDVEQGAAMAEAFASPAWVAAHILGALALASFARLALRVADLGDSTTARIGRFTGLAGAVLVLPYYGAETFGLHAVGSRALADPGTLELVAPIRNQPAALTMFGLGLVLLAVAAVCVGRVLGRPAWPLAATMALVLPQYFLPPFARMAFGVATLIAAVILVQHLWTAADSERVDSTAPVDLEPVR
;
A
#
# COMPACT_ATOMS: atom_id res chain seq x y z
N MET A 1 -26.70 -17.06 10.55
CA MET A 1 -25.98 -17.73 9.45
C MET A 1 -25.08 -16.71 8.81
N SER A 2 -23.77 -16.79 9.02
CA SER A 2 -22.81 -15.92 8.34
C SER A 2 -22.67 -16.40 6.89
N THR A 3 -22.96 -15.54 5.92
CA THR A 3 -22.75 -15.83 4.51
C THR A 3 -21.28 -16.21 4.29
N PRO A 4 -20.95 -17.31 3.61
CA PRO A 4 -19.56 -17.67 3.35
C PRO A 4 -18.85 -16.53 2.63
N THR A 5 -17.73 -16.06 3.19
CA THR A 5 -16.99 -14.92 2.66
C THR A 5 -16.18 -15.37 1.44
N THR A 6 -16.60 -14.99 0.24
CA THR A 6 -15.94 -15.38 -1.03
C THR A 6 -14.59 -14.66 -1.21
N THR A 7 -13.62 -15.27 -1.87
CA THR A 7 -12.32 -14.63 -2.20
C THR A 7 -12.44 -13.36 -3.06
N ARG A 8 -13.59 -13.14 -3.71
CA ARG A 8 -13.87 -11.99 -4.58
C ARG A 8 -13.67 -10.61 -3.93
N HIS A 9 -13.92 -10.47 -2.61
CA HIS A 9 -13.76 -9.19 -1.94
C HIS A 9 -12.28 -8.73 -1.81
N LEU A 10 -11.32 -9.63 -2.07
CA LEU A 10 -9.88 -9.33 -2.04
C LEU A 10 -9.39 -8.65 -3.33
N ILE A 11 -10.15 -8.75 -4.43
CA ILE A 11 -9.73 -8.25 -5.74
C ILE A 11 -9.54 -6.74 -5.73
N ALA A 12 -10.56 -5.98 -5.30
CA ALA A 12 -10.52 -4.52 -5.31
C ALA A 12 -9.36 -3.92 -4.51
N PRO A 13 -9.11 -4.31 -3.23
CA PRO A 13 -7.96 -3.78 -2.50
C PRO A 13 -6.62 -4.22 -3.11
N THR A 14 -6.53 -5.42 -3.69
CA THR A 14 -5.32 -5.87 -4.40
C THR A 14 -5.01 -4.99 -5.62
N ILE A 15 -6.00 -4.75 -6.48
CA ILE A 15 -5.86 -3.87 -7.65
C ILE A 15 -5.45 -2.46 -7.20
N ALA A 16 -6.13 -1.92 -6.20
CA ALA A 16 -5.84 -0.59 -5.68
C ALA A 16 -4.40 -0.50 -5.16
N THR A 17 -3.92 -1.46 -4.36
CA THR A 17 -2.52 -1.48 -3.90
C THR A 17 -1.53 -1.42 -5.07
N GLY A 18 -1.71 -2.26 -6.09
CA GLY A 18 -0.81 -2.31 -7.24
C GLY A 18 -0.80 -1.02 -8.06
N VAL A 19 -1.99 -0.59 -8.51
CA VAL A 19 -2.16 0.57 -9.39
C VAL A 19 -1.73 1.85 -8.70
N LEU A 20 -2.14 2.04 -7.45
CA LEU A 20 -1.84 3.27 -6.71
C LEU A 20 -0.36 3.35 -6.33
N MET A 21 0.30 2.23 -6.00
CA MET A 21 1.75 2.23 -5.73
C MET A 21 2.56 2.54 -6.99
N ALA A 22 2.17 1.98 -8.14
CA ALA A 22 2.79 2.33 -9.41
C ALA A 22 2.58 3.81 -9.74
N GLY A 23 1.34 4.31 -9.61
CA GLY A 23 1.03 5.73 -9.81
C GLY A 23 1.82 6.67 -8.90
N TYR A 24 1.96 6.31 -7.62
CA TYR A 24 2.81 7.05 -6.68
C TYR A 24 4.24 7.17 -7.20
N LEU A 25 4.90 6.06 -7.48
CA LEU A 25 6.34 6.08 -7.78
C LEU A 25 6.66 6.52 -9.21
N LEU A 26 5.71 6.44 -10.15
CA LEU A 26 5.89 6.90 -11.53
C LEU A 26 5.56 8.39 -11.72
N LEU A 27 4.59 8.93 -10.99
CA LEU A 27 4.17 10.34 -11.15
C LEU A 27 4.92 11.29 -10.21
N ARG A 28 5.57 10.77 -9.17
CA ARG A 28 6.27 11.58 -8.17
C ARG A 28 7.40 12.41 -8.82
N PRO A 29 7.39 13.75 -8.66
CA PRO A 29 8.54 14.57 -9.02
C PRO A 29 9.75 14.18 -8.17
N TYR A 30 10.87 13.85 -8.82
CA TYR A 30 12.09 13.41 -8.13
C TYR A 30 13.13 14.51 -7.92
N GLY A 31 12.86 15.77 -8.32
CA GLY A 31 13.76 16.90 -8.06
C GLY A 31 14.02 17.17 -6.57
N ASP A 32 13.26 16.55 -5.66
CA ASP A 32 13.50 16.60 -4.22
C ASP A 32 14.73 15.80 -3.75
N VAL A 33 15.34 14.99 -4.62
CA VAL A 33 16.65 14.37 -4.35
C VAL A 33 17.81 15.33 -4.61
N GLU A 34 17.53 16.46 -5.29
CA GLU A 34 18.46 17.55 -5.52
C GLU A 34 18.29 18.64 -4.43
N GLN A 35 18.97 19.77 -4.58
CA GLN A 35 18.90 20.90 -3.64
C GLN A 35 18.49 22.19 -4.36
N GLY A 36 18.00 23.17 -3.60
CA GLY A 36 17.68 24.51 -4.11
C GLY A 36 16.45 24.51 -5.02
N ALA A 37 16.56 25.12 -6.20
CA ALA A 37 15.43 25.39 -7.09
C ALA A 37 14.68 24.11 -7.53
N ALA A 38 15.40 23.05 -7.89
CA ALA A 38 14.80 21.78 -8.32
C ALA A 38 13.95 21.13 -7.20
N MET A 39 14.39 21.24 -5.95
CA MET A 39 13.62 20.77 -4.79
C MET A 39 12.35 21.61 -4.59
N ALA A 40 12.46 22.94 -4.69
CA ALA A 40 11.30 23.84 -4.58
C ALA A 40 10.25 23.55 -5.66
N GLU A 41 10.68 23.41 -6.92
CA GLU A 41 9.82 23.07 -8.05
C GLU A 41 9.14 21.70 -7.89
N ALA A 42 9.90 20.69 -7.45
CA ALA A 42 9.37 19.35 -7.22
C ALA A 42 8.26 19.36 -6.16
N PHE A 43 8.49 20.04 -5.03
CA PHE A 43 7.48 20.18 -3.97
C PHE A 43 6.29 21.05 -4.39
N ALA A 44 6.53 22.15 -5.11
CA ALA A 44 5.47 23.04 -5.60
C ALA A 44 4.58 22.41 -6.69
N SER A 45 4.99 21.28 -7.27
CA SER A 45 4.23 20.62 -8.34
C SER A 45 2.93 19.99 -7.82
N PRO A 46 1.77 20.17 -8.49
CA PRO A 46 0.55 19.41 -8.19
C PRO A 46 0.73 17.89 -8.31
N ALA A 47 1.68 17.43 -9.15
CA ALA A 47 2.01 16.02 -9.26
C ALA A 47 2.62 15.47 -7.96
N TRP A 48 3.27 16.30 -7.14
CA TRP A 48 3.71 15.93 -5.80
C TRP A 48 2.53 15.48 -4.94
N VAL A 49 1.50 16.33 -4.86
CA VAL A 49 0.30 16.07 -4.07
C VAL A 49 -0.42 14.83 -4.56
N ALA A 50 -0.66 14.73 -5.87
CA ALA A 50 -1.32 13.58 -6.48
C ALA A 50 -0.56 12.28 -6.18
N ALA A 51 0.75 12.25 -6.41
CA ALA A 51 1.57 11.08 -6.18
C ALA A 51 1.52 10.62 -4.72
N HIS A 52 1.65 11.53 -3.75
CA HIS A 52 1.66 11.15 -2.34
C HIS A 52 0.28 10.71 -1.83
N ILE A 53 -0.81 11.27 -2.37
CA ILE A 53 -2.17 10.74 -2.12
C ILE A 53 -2.29 9.31 -2.65
N LEU A 54 -1.81 9.02 -3.86
CA LEU A 54 -1.79 7.66 -4.41
C LEU A 54 -0.97 6.72 -3.50
N GLY A 55 0.18 7.16 -3.01
CA GLY A 55 1.01 6.36 -2.10
C GLY A 55 0.30 6.05 -0.79
N ALA A 56 -0.32 7.05 -0.17
CA ALA A 56 -1.11 6.88 1.05
C ALA A 56 -2.28 5.89 0.83
N LEU A 57 -3.01 6.04 -0.28
CA LEU A 57 -4.11 5.16 -0.64
C LEU A 57 -3.65 3.74 -0.99
N ALA A 58 -2.46 3.56 -1.55
CA ALA A 58 -1.87 2.24 -1.82
C ALA A 58 -1.64 1.46 -0.52
N LEU A 59 -1.04 2.12 0.49
CA LEU A 59 -0.79 1.53 1.81
C LEU A 59 -2.10 1.25 2.56
N ALA A 60 -3.06 2.19 2.51
CA ALA A 60 -4.38 1.98 3.09
C ALA A 60 -5.15 0.83 2.41
N SER A 61 -5.04 0.71 1.08
CA SER A 61 -5.63 -0.39 0.31
C SER A 61 -5.00 -1.73 0.68
N PHE A 62 -3.70 -1.75 0.97
CA PHE A 62 -3.03 -2.96 1.43
C PHE A 62 -3.46 -3.36 2.84
N ALA A 63 -3.57 -2.39 3.76
CA ALA A 63 -4.14 -2.63 5.08
C ALA A 63 -5.57 -3.16 4.99
N ARG A 64 -6.37 -2.63 4.05
CA ARG A 64 -7.71 -3.16 3.73
C ARG A 64 -7.63 -4.58 3.18
N LEU A 65 -6.66 -4.92 2.33
CA LEU A 65 -6.45 -6.31 1.89
C LEU A 65 -6.20 -7.22 3.10
N ALA A 66 -5.26 -6.86 3.98
CA ALA A 66 -4.94 -7.65 5.17
C ALA A 66 -6.14 -7.82 6.11
N LEU A 67 -6.95 -6.77 6.28
CA LEU A 67 -8.24 -6.83 6.99
C LEU A 67 -9.16 -7.88 6.36
N ARG A 68 -9.33 -7.85 5.04
CA ARG A 68 -10.24 -8.75 4.32
C ARG A 68 -9.76 -10.19 4.28
N VAL A 69 -8.45 -10.43 4.25
CA VAL A 69 -7.90 -11.79 4.38
C VAL A 69 -8.32 -12.45 5.70
N ALA A 70 -8.49 -11.69 6.78
CA ALA A 70 -9.02 -12.22 8.04
C ALA A 70 -10.50 -12.59 8.00
N ASP A 71 -11.27 -12.11 7.02
CA ASP A 71 -12.67 -12.48 6.83
C ASP A 71 -12.82 -13.88 6.20
N LEU A 72 -11.73 -14.47 5.66
CA LEU A 72 -11.73 -15.81 5.05
C LEU A 72 -11.66 -16.95 6.08
N GLY A 73 -11.23 -16.68 7.32
CA GLY A 73 -11.12 -17.70 8.35
C GLY A 73 -10.40 -17.24 9.62
N ASP A 74 -10.67 -17.91 10.73
CA ASP A 74 -10.20 -17.50 12.07
C ASP A 74 -8.81 -18.06 12.43
N SER A 75 -7.81 -17.77 11.61
CA SER A 75 -6.42 -18.11 11.96
C SER A 75 -5.74 -16.99 12.76
N THR A 76 -4.89 -17.37 13.73
CA THR A 76 -4.07 -16.40 14.47
C THR A 76 -3.21 -15.54 13.55
N THR A 77 -2.67 -16.11 12.47
CA THR A 77 -1.90 -15.36 11.47
C THR A 77 -2.75 -14.29 10.78
N ALA A 78 -3.98 -14.61 10.39
CA ALA A 78 -4.86 -13.63 9.77
C ALA A 78 -5.27 -12.51 10.74
N ARG A 79 -5.54 -12.84 12.02
CA ARG A 79 -5.82 -11.85 13.07
C ARG A 79 -4.64 -10.89 13.31
N ILE A 80 -3.41 -11.42 13.38
CA ILE A 80 -2.19 -10.60 13.48
C ILE A 80 -2.10 -9.70 12.25
N GLY A 81 -2.23 -10.25 11.04
CA GLY A 81 -2.14 -9.47 9.80
C GLY A 81 -3.15 -8.33 9.72
N ARG A 82 -4.40 -8.57 10.14
CA ARG A 82 -5.43 -7.54 10.27
C ARG A 82 -5.02 -6.43 11.24
N PHE A 83 -4.62 -6.80 12.45
CA PHE A 83 -4.26 -5.83 13.48
C PHE A 83 -3.06 -4.99 13.07
N THR A 84 -1.96 -5.63 12.65
CA THR A 84 -0.74 -4.93 12.25
C THR A 84 -0.93 -4.14 10.97
N GLY A 85 -1.77 -4.59 10.04
CA GLY A 85 -2.12 -3.85 8.83
C GLY A 85 -2.83 -2.54 9.14
N LEU A 86 -3.88 -2.58 9.98
CA LEU A 86 -4.63 -1.39 10.38
C LEU A 86 -3.79 -0.43 11.24
N ALA A 87 -3.11 -0.94 12.26
CA ALA A 87 -2.25 -0.14 13.11
C ALA A 87 -1.10 0.49 12.30
N GLY A 88 -0.51 -0.29 11.38
CA GLY A 88 0.51 0.17 10.46
C GLY A 88 0.04 1.36 9.64
N ALA A 89 -1.10 1.23 8.95
CA ALA A 89 -1.69 2.32 8.17
C ALA A 89 -1.97 3.57 9.01
N VAL A 90 -2.56 3.43 10.20
CA VAL A 90 -2.82 4.58 11.10
C VAL A 90 -1.53 5.33 11.44
N LEU A 91 -0.42 4.62 11.63
CA LEU A 91 0.85 5.23 11.99
C LEU A 91 1.60 5.87 10.80
N VAL A 92 1.51 5.32 9.58
CA VAL A 92 2.19 5.92 8.40
C VAL A 92 1.44 7.11 7.79
N LEU A 93 0.11 7.13 7.83
CA LEU A 93 -0.69 8.13 7.11
C LEU A 93 -0.43 9.59 7.55
N PRO A 94 -0.18 9.91 8.83
CA PRO A 94 0.19 11.27 9.24
C PRO A 94 1.47 11.79 8.57
N TYR A 95 2.50 10.93 8.43
CA TYR A 95 3.75 11.31 7.76
C TYR A 95 3.50 11.62 6.27
N TYR A 96 2.70 10.79 5.60
CA TYR A 96 2.25 11.07 4.24
C TYR A 96 1.47 12.39 4.13
N GLY A 97 0.60 12.71 5.09
CA GLY A 97 -0.11 14.00 5.12
C GLY A 97 0.85 15.19 5.21
N ALA A 98 1.85 15.12 6.09
CA ALA A 98 2.87 16.16 6.23
C ALA A 98 3.71 16.32 4.96
N GLU A 99 4.16 15.22 4.35
CA GLU A 99 4.88 15.23 3.06
C GLU A 99 4.00 15.80 1.93
N THR A 100 2.73 15.39 1.85
CA THR A 100 1.83 15.76 0.77
C THR A 100 1.51 17.25 0.80
N PHE A 101 0.99 17.74 1.92
CA PHE A 101 0.43 19.09 2.00
C PHE A 101 1.43 20.10 2.57
N GLY A 102 2.20 19.68 3.58
CA GLY A 102 3.18 20.53 4.24
C GLY A 102 4.33 20.89 3.30
N LEU A 103 4.95 19.90 2.66
CA LEU A 103 6.05 20.19 1.74
C LEU A 103 5.57 20.89 0.47
N HIS A 104 4.35 20.61 -0.01
CA HIS A 104 3.81 21.36 -1.14
C HIS A 104 3.65 22.85 -0.86
N ALA A 105 3.16 23.21 0.34
CA ALA A 105 3.09 24.61 0.77
C ALA A 105 4.48 25.23 0.90
N VAL A 106 5.45 24.50 1.47
CA VAL A 106 6.85 24.94 1.57
C VAL A 106 7.46 25.18 0.19
N GLY A 107 7.34 24.22 -0.72
CA GLY A 107 7.85 24.33 -2.09
C GLY A 107 7.25 25.50 -2.85
N SER A 108 5.94 25.66 -2.78
CA SER A 108 5.22 26.76 -3.44
C SER A 108 5.72 28.13 -2.96
N ARG A 109 5.96 28.28 -1.65
CA ARG A 109 6.52 29.50 -1.08
C ARG A 109 8.00 29.68 -1.43
N ALA A 110 8.76 28.58 -1.49
CA ALA A 110 10.18 28.56 -1.79
C ALA A 110 10.54 29.06 -3.20
N LEU A 111 9.60 29.01 -4.15
CA LEU A 111 9.78 29.61 -5.48
C LEU A 111 10.01 31.13 -5.43
N ALA A 112 9.46 31.81 -4.41
CA ALA A 112 9.64 33.25 -4.21
C ALA A 112 10.59 33.59 -3.04
N ASP A 113 10.79 32.66 -2.11
CA ASP A 113 11.69 32.82 -0.96
C ASP A 113 12.39 31.50 -0.65
N PRO A 114 13.54 31.25 -1.29
CA PRO A 114 14.28 30.00 -1.16
C PRO A 114 14.61 29.60 0.29
N GLY A 115 14.68 30.57 1.22
CA GLY A 115 14.91 30.31 2.64
C GLY A 115 13.83 29.44 3.29
N THR A 116 12.62 29.41 2.72
CA THR A 116 11.53 28.53 3.19
C THR A 116 11.91 27.04 3.17
N LEU A 117 12.84 26.62 2.31
CA LEU A 117 13.30 25.23 2.24
C LEU A 117 13.96 24.75 3.55
N GLU A 118 14.39 25.65 4.44
CA GLU A 118 14.90 25.30 5.77
C GLU A 118 13.86 24.55 6.64
N LEU A 119 12.57 24.68 6.32
CA LEU A 119 11.48 23.97 7.02
C LEU A 119 11.35 22.49 6.63
N VAL A 120 11.97 22.06 5.52
CA VAL A 120 11.86 20.67 5.02
C VAL A 120 12.46 19.69 6.02
N ALA A 121 13.67 19.97 6.52
CA ALA A 121 14.36 19.07 7.45
C ALA A 121 13.62 18.92 8.79
N PRO A 122 13.14 20.00 9.46
CA PRO A 122 12.29 19.88 10.64
C PRO A 122 11.01 19.08 10.44
N ILE A 123 10.37 19.15 9.27
CA ILE A 123 9.17 18.37 8.94
C ILE A 123 9.51 16.88 8.80
N ARG A 124 10.54 16.56 8.02
CA ARG A 124 10.93 15.17 7.71
C ARG A 124 11.60 14.45 8.88
N ASN A 125 12.42 15.17 9.63
CA ASN A 125 13.29 14.60 10.68
C ASN A 125 12.71 14.75 12.09
N GLN A 126 11.42 15.11 12.21
CA GLN A 126 10.77 15.19 13.49
C GLN A 126 10.77 13.80 14.17
N PRO A 127 11.33 13.63 15.39
CA PRO A 127 11.57 12.30 15.96
C PRO A 127 10.32 11.43 16.16
N ALA A 128 9.20 12.03 16.59
CA ALA A 128 7.93 11.32 16.73
C ALA A 128 7.36 10.93 15.37
N ALA A 129 7.43 11.81 14.36
CA ALA A 129 6.98 11.51 13.01
C ALA A 129 7.76 10.35 12.39
N LEU A 130 9.10 10.36 12.50
CA LEU A 130 9.96 9.26 12.05
C LEU A 130 9.67 7.95 12.79
N THR A 131 9.47 8.01 14.11
CA THR A 131 9.16 6.83 14.93
C THR A 131 7.82 6.22 14.50
N MET A 132 6.77 7.04 14.37
CA MET A 132 5.47 6.59 13.92
C MET A 132 5.54 6.00 12.51
N PHE A 133 6.19 6.70 11.58
CA PHE A 133 6.34 6.25 10.20
C PHE A 133 7.10 4.91 10.10
N GLY A 134 8.27 4.83 10.75
CA GLY A 134 9.09 3.62 10.76
C GLY A 134 8.38 2.43 11.40
N LEU A 135 7.79 2.62 12.57
CA LEU A 135 6.99 1.58 13.24
C LEU A 135 5.81 1.15 12.37
N GLY A 136 5.11 2.10 11.75
CA GLY A 136 3.98 1.82 10.87
C GLY A 136 4.38 0.97 9.67
N LEU A 137 5.52 1.26 9.03
CA LEU A 137 6.05 0.45 7.93
C LEU A 137 6.46 -0.95 8.37
N VAL A 138 7.04 -1.11 9.56
CA VAL A 138 7.37 -2.44 10.11
C VAL A 138 6.09 -3.25 10.34
N LEU A 139 5.03 -2.65 10.89
CA LEU A 139 3.75 -3.32 11.10
C LEU A 139 3.08 -3.72 9.77
N LEU A 140 3.17 -2.88 8.74
CA LEU A 140 2.72 -3.22 7.38
C LEU A 140 3.52 -4.38 6.78
N ALA A 141 4.83 -4.46 7.03
CA ALA A 141 5.65 -5.59 6.60
C ALA A 141 5.24 -6.90 7.30
N VAL A 142 4.94 -6.85 8.61
CA VAL A 142 4.39 -8.00 9.34
C VAL A 142 3.04 -8.41 8.74
N ALA A 143 2.16 -7.45 8.43
CA ALA A 143 0.89 -7.72 7.77
C ALA A 143 1.09 -8.42 6.42
N ALA A 144 2.11 -8.00 5.66
CA ALA A 144 2.42 -8.59 4.36
C ALA A 144 2.87 -10.04 4.46
N VAL A 145 3.76 -10.35 5.39
CA VAL A 145 4.15 -11.73 5.69
C VAL A 145 2.92 -12.57 6.06
N CYS A 146 2.02 -12.03 6.89
CA CYS A 146 0.78 -12.73 7.26
C CYS A 146 -0.13 -12.99 6.06
N VAL A 147 -0.33 -12.00 5.17
CA VAL A 147 -1.10 -12.16 3.93
C VAL A 147 -0.49 -13.24 3.03
N GLY A 148 0.83 -13.23 2.82
CA GLY A 148 1.53 -14.24 2.03
C GLY A 148 1.41 -15.65 2.62
N ARG A 149 1.41 -15.77 3.96
CA ARG A 149 1.21 -17.06 4.63
C ARG A 149 -0.21 -17.59 4.51
N VAL A 150 -1.22 -16.72 4.63
CA VAL A 150 -2.63 -17.13 4.58
C VAL A 150 -3.07 -17.46 3.15
N LEU A 151 -2.69 -16.63 2.18
CA LEU A 151 -3.11 -16.81 0.77
C LEU A 151 -2.15 -17.71 -0.04
N GLY A 152 -1.00 -18.07 0.52
CA GLY A 152 -0.05 -19.00 -0.11
C GLY A 152 0.77 -18.40 -1.26
N ARG A 153 1.30 -19.28 -2.11
CA ARG A 153 2.27 -18.96 -3.19
C ARG A 153 1.86 -17.78 -4.09
N PRO A 154 0.60 -17.64 -4.54
CA PRO A 154 0.15 -16.52 -5.36
C PRO A 154 0.34 -15.13 -4.76
N ALA A 155 0.26 -15.01 -3.43
CA ALA A 155 0.29 -13.72 -2.75
C ALA A 155 1.72 -13.26 -2.40
N TRP A 156 2.70 -14.17 -2.42
CA TRP A 156 4.08 -13.84 -2.03
C TRP A 156 4.74 -12.74 -2.86
N PRO A 157 4.54 -12.63 -4.19
CA PRO A 157 5.07 -11.50 -4.95
C PRO A 157 4.62 -10.15 -4.37
N LEU A 158 3.31 -10.00 -4.09
CA LEU A 158 2.77 -8.74 -3.57
C LEU A 158 3.17 -8.54 -2.10
N ALA A 159 3.13 -9.61 -1.30
CA ALA A 159 3.59 -9.55 0.08
C ALA A 159 5.07 -9.13 0.18
N ALA A 160 5.92 -9.62 -0.72
CA ALA A 160 7.34 -9.28 -0.75
C ALA A 160 7.54 -7.80 -1.09
N THR A 161 6.87 -7.26 -2.12
CA THR A 161 7.00 -5.82 -2.40
C THR A 161 6.48 -4.99 -1.22
N MET A 162 5.35 -5.35 -0.62
CA MET A 162 4.81 -4.60 0.52
C MET A 162 5.68 -4.68 1.78
N ALA A 163 6.36 -5.80 2.03
CA ALA A 163 7.37 -5.91 3.09
C ALA A 163 8.63 -5.07 2.81
N LEU A 164 8.92 -4.80 1.54
CA LEU A 164 10.08 -4.03 1.08
C LEU A 164 9.79 -2.54 0.87
N VAL A 165 8.62 -2.03 1.29
CA VAL A 165 8.30 -0.60 1.17
C VAL A 165 9.23 0.29 2.00
N LEU A 166 9.71 -0.16 3.16
CA LEU A 166 10.71 0.59 3.91
C LEU A 166 12.05 0.67 3.15
N PRO A 167 12.65 -0.47 2.72
CA PRO A 167 13.84 -0.45 1.88
C PRO A 167 13.73 0.41 0.62
N GLN A 168 12.56 0.48 -0.06
CA GLN A 168 12.49 1.23 -1.31
C GLN A 168 12.73 2.74 -1.15
N TYR A 169 12.52 3.31 0.05
CA TYR A 169 12.84 4.72 0.30
C TYR A 169 14.33 5.04 0.18
N PHE A 170 15.21 4.04 0.25
CA PHE A 170 16.66 4.21 0.10
C PHE A 170 17.14 3.99 -1.34
N LEU A 171 16.24 3.66 -2.26
CA LEU A 171 16.58 3.44 -3.66
C LEU A 171 16.68 4.76 -4.45
N PRO A 172 17.52 4.82 -5.50
CA PRO A 172 17.50 5.94 -6.45
C PRO A 172 16.18 6.00 -7.25
N PRO A 173 15.85 7.15 -7.88
CA PRO A 173 14.57 7.37 -8.56
C PRO A 173 14.14 6.24 -9.50
N PHE A 174 15.02 5.79 -10.40
CA PHE A 174 14.70 4.73 -11.37
C PHE A 174 14.31 3.40 -10.68
N ALA A 175 14.96 3.08 -9.56
CA ALA A 175 14.72 1.84 -8.84
C ALA A 175 13.41 1.93 -8.03
N ARG A 176 13.03 3.12 -7.54
CA ARG A 176 11.70 3.35 -6.96
C ARG A 176 10.60 3.21 -8.01
N MET A 177 10.78 3.77 -9.20
CA MET A 177 9.84 3.58 -10.32
C MET A 177 9.68 2.08 -10.66
N ALA A 178 10.79 1.36 -10.77
CA ALA A 178 10.79 -0.09 -11.02
C ALA A 178 10.07 -0.86 -9.91
N PHE A 179 10.25 -0.47 -8.64
CA PHE A 179 9.53 -1.05 -7.51
C PHE A 179 8.01 -0.85 -7.61
N GLY A 180 7.56 0.33 -8.05
CA GLY A 180 6.15 0.62 -8.28
C GLY A 180 5.55 -0.31 -9.35
N VAL A 181 6.26 -0.44 -10.48
CA VAL A 181 5.87 -1.37 -11.57
C VAL A 181 5.87 -2.83 -11.09
N ALA A 182 6.87 -3.25 -10.33
CA ALA A 182 6.94 -4.59 -9.76
C ALA A 182 5.75 -4.88 -8.83
N THR A 183 5.33 -3.90 -8.03
CA THR A 183 4.16 -4.01 -7.15
C THR A 183 2.86 -4.16 -7.96
N LEU A 184 2.73 -3.45 -9.08
CA LEU A 184 1.59 -3.62 -10.00
C LEU A 184 1.57 -5.01 -10.61
N ILE A 185 2.70 -5.50 -11.12
CA ILE A 185 2.80 -6.86 -11.69
C ILE A 185 2.43 -7.91 -10.64
N ALA A 186 2.94 -7.77 -9.42
CA ALA A 186 2.62 -8.65 -8.31
C ALA A 186 1.13 -8.64 -7.94
N ALA A 187 0.48 -7.47 -7.97
CA ALA A 187 -0.96 -7.36 -7.77
C ALA A 187 -1.75 -8.04 -8.89
N VAL A 188 -1.34 -7.90 -10.16
CA VAL A 188 -1.98 -8.58 -11.30
C VAL A 188 -1.91 -10.09 -11.16
N ILE A 189 -0.76 -10.65 -10.79
CA ILE A 189 -0.59 -12.09 -10.53
C ILE A 189 -1.60 -12.56 -9.47
N LEU A 190 -1.67 -11.87 -8.33
CA LEU A 190 -2.59 -12.25 -7.27
C LEU A 190 -4.06 -12.13 -7.71
N VAL A 191 -4.42 -11.07 -8.43
CA VAL A 191 -5.79 -10.86 -8.94
C VAL A 191 -6.23 -11.97 -9.88
N GLN A 192 -5.36 -12.43 -10.80
CA GLN A 192 -5.65 -13.55 -11.69
C GLN A 192 -6.00 -14.82 -10.89
N HIS A 193 -5.23 -15.14 -9.86
CA HIS A 193 -5.51 -16.27 -8.98
C HIS A 193 -6.82 -16.10 -8.20
N LEU A 194 -7.09 -14.90 -7.68
CA LEU A 194 -8.34 -14.61 -6.95
C LEU A 194 -9.57 -14.71 -7.86
N TRP A 195 -9.48 -14.30 -9.12
CA TRP A 195 -10.57 -14.46 -10.10
C TRP A 195 -10.86 -15.94 -10.35
N THR A 196 -9.83 -16.75 -10.60
CA THR A 196 -10.01 -18.19 -10.84
C THR A 196 -10.61 -18.91 -9.64
N ALA A 197 -10.22 -18.53 -8.41
CA ALA A 197 -10.79 -19.10 -7.19
C ALA A 197 -12.27 -18.71 -7.01
N ALA A 198 -12.61 -17.44 -7.22
CA ALA A 198 -13.96 -16.94 -7.08
C ALA A 198 -14.94 -17.56 -8.11
N ASP A 199 -14.48 -17.86 -9.32
CA ASP A 199 -15.29 -18.54 -10.33
C ASP A 199 -15.56 -20.01 -9.95
N SER A 200 -14.57 -20.71 -9.40
CA SER A 200 -14.77 -22.08 -8.87
C SER A 200 -15.75 -22.11 -7.70
N GLU A 201 -15.60 -21.20 -6.73
CA GLU A 201 -16.53 -21.06 -5.59
C GLU A 201 -17.98 -20.82 -6.05
N ARG A 202 -18.16 -20.05 -7.14
CA ARG A 202 -19.47 -19.79 -7.73
C ARG A 202 -20.08 -21.03 -8.37
N VAL A 203 -19.29 -21.82 -9.10
CA VAL A 203 -19.76 -23.07 -9.74
C VAL A 203 -20.24 -24.05 -8.68
N ASP A 204 -19.44 -24.28 -7.63
CA ASP A 204 -19.78 -25.19 -6.53
C ASP A 204 -21.08 -24.78 -5.82
N SER A 205 -21.30 -23.47 -5.62
CA SER A 205 -22.53 -22.95 -5.00
C SER A 205 -23.78 -23.15 -5.86
N THR A 206 -23.64 -23.39 -7.17
CA THR A 206 -24.78 -23.57 -8.10
C THR A 206 -25.01 -25.02 -8.50
N ALA A 207 -24.14 -25.95 -8.09
CA ALA A 207 -24.34 -27.36 -8.35
C ALA A 207 -25.62 -27.85 -7.64
N PRO A 208 -26.48 -28.64 -8.32
CA PRO A 208 -27.67 -29.21 -7.68
C PRO A 208 -27.25 -30.06 -6.48
N VAL A 209 -27.89 -29.82 -5.34
CA VAL A 209 -27.73 -30.67 -4.16
C VAL A 209 -28.35 -32.02 -4.52
N ASP A 210 -27.52 -33.05 -4.71
CA ASP A 210 -28.00 -34.43 -4.86
C ASP A 210 -28.72 -34.82 -3.56
N LEU A 211 -30.04 -34.65 -3.56
CA LEU A 211 -30.90 -35.17 -2.53
C LEU A 211 -30.97 -36.68 -2.75
N GLU A 212 -30.09 -37.42 -2.07
CA GLU A 212 -30.21 -38.88 -2.01
C GLU A 212 -31.63 -39.22 -1.51
N PRO A 213 -32.37 -40.08 -2.22
CA PRO A 213 -33.71 -40.45 -1.81
C PRO A 213 -33.61 -41.20 -0.48
N VAL A 214 -34.13 -40.58 0.58
CA VAL A 214 -34.33 -41.20 1.89
C VAL A 214 -35.14 -42.48 1.67
N ARG A 215 -34.51 -43.63 1.90
CA ARG A 215 -35.16 -44.95 1.91
C ARG A 215 -35.59 -45.34 3.32
#